data_AF-A0A061JPQ3-F1
#
_entry.id   AF-A0A061JPQ3-F1
#
_cell.length_a   1.000
_cell.length_b   1.000
_cell.length_c   1.000
_cell.angle_alpha   90.00
_cell.angle_beta   90.00
_cell.angle_gamma   90.00
#
_symmetry.space_group_name_H-M   'P 1'
#
loop_
_entity.id
_entity.type
_entity.pdbx_description
1 polymer ?
#
loop_
_entity_poly.entity_id
_entity_poly.type
_entity_poly.pdbx_seq_one_letter_code
_entity_poly.pdbx_strand_id
1 'polypeptide(L)'
;MDDLFLLQDSRSNVGSRAMFWRLGGGYTSNLDEAEQFSREMAVRQYECRETDLPWPVNYVRALAEVGVDHQYIDDADAQAFDQADDQIYLAYERMWDGNDLYWIQSHGSSSSNLAEAGTWPATEAEEARAKGYQVWPKRYIDARSRTVVQSCKLDHKKALRSVGLKLPKIKRQRIRRHVTHCHGCGRFLSERQVYGDCPNCGVSNAP
;
A
#
# COMPACT_ATOMS: atom_id res chain seq x y z
N MET A 1 3.94 -17.63 -21.14
CA MET A 1 4.14 -16.96 -19.84
C MET A 1 2.84 -16.24 -19.56
N ASP A 2 2.15 -16.64 -18.50
CA ASP A 2 0.87 -16.05 -18.17
C ASP A 2 1.08 -14.62 -17.69
N ASP A 3 0.43 -13.66 -18.36
CA ASP A 3 0.45 -12.26 -17.96
C ASP A 3 -0.45 -12.08 -16.73
N LEU A 4 0.06 -12.46 -15.57
CA LEU A 4 -0.60 -12.29 -14.28
C LEU A 4 -0.35 -10.90 -13.70
N PHE A 5 -1.37 -10.37 -13.04
CA PHE A 5 -1.35 -9.05 -12.44
C PHE A 5 -1.77 -9.10 -10.97
N LEU A 6 -1.13 -8.28 -10.15
CA LEU A 6 -1.63 -7.89 -8.83
C LEU A 6 -2.44 -6.61 -8.98
N LEU A 7 -3.47 -6.44 -8.16
CA LEU A 7 -4.23 -5.19 -8.08
C LEU A 7 -3.86 -4.46 -6.80
N GLN A 8 -3.28 -3.27 -6.92
CA GLN A 8 -2.98 -2.40 -5.78
C GLN A 8 -4.18 -1.50 -5.48
N ASP A 9 -4.57 -1.36 -4.22
CA ASP A 9 -5.42 -0.24 -3.82
C ASP A 9 -4.56 1.02 -3.65
N SER A 10 -4.55 1.90 -4.66
CA SER A 10 -3.70 3.08 -4.66
C SER A 10 -4.18 4.19 -3.70
N ARG A 11 -5.28 3.99 -2.97
CA ARG A 11 -5.84 4.99 -2.05
C ARG A 11 -5.18 4.97 -0.68
N SER A 12 -4.57 3.85 -0.30
CA SER A 12 -3.96 3.69 1.02
C SER A 12 -2.82 2.67 0.98
N ASN A 13 -1.77 3.00 1.72
CA ASN A 13 -0.64 2.12 2.02
C ASN A 13 -0.59 1.90 3.54
N VAL A 14 0.15 0.87 3.99
CA VAL A 14 0.50 0.68 5.40
C VAL A 14 1.98 1.00 5.56
N GLY A 15 2.28 2.15 6.16
CA GLY A 15 3.63 2.72 6.09
C GLY A 15 4.04 2.94 4.63
N SER A 16 5.25 2.50 4.29
CA SER A 16 5.76 2.49 2.92
C SER A 16 5.21 1.34 2.06
N ARG A 17 4.54 0.33 2.65
CA ARG A 17 4.16 -0.89 1.95
C ARG A 17 2.92 -0.69 1.09
N ALA A 18 3.04 -1.07 -0.18
CA ALA A 18 1.91 -1.08 -1.09
C ALA A 18 0.90 -2.17 -0.67
N MET A 19 -0.39 -1.84 -0.75
CA MET A 19 -1.49 -2.75 -0.41
C MET A 19 -2.12 -3.32 -1.67
N PHE A 20 -2.30 -4.63 -1.71
CA PHE A 20 -2.87 -5.37 -2.82
C PHE A 20 -4.15 -6.08 -2.41
N TRP A 21 -5.01 -6.37 -3.38
CA TRP A 21 -6.16 -7.25 -3.18
C TRP A 21 -5.67 -8.62 -2.69
N ARG A 22 -6.26 -9.09 -1.60
CA ARG A 22 -5.92 -10.39 -1.00
C ARG A 22 -6.81 -11.49 -1.57
N LEU A 23 -6.25 -12.67 -1.79
CA LEU A 23 -7.04 -13.84 -2.14
C LEU A 23 -8.08 -14.13 -1.04
N GLY A 24 -9.35 -14.25 -1.41
CA GLY A 24 -10.45 -14.43 -0.45
C GLY A 24 -11.01 -13.12 0.14
N GLY A 25 -10.53 -11.97 -0.33
CA GLY A 25 -11.08 -10.66 -0.01
C GLY A 25 -10.25 -9.83 0.98
N GLY A 26 -10.50 -8.52 0.96
CA GLY A 26 -9.73 -7.54 1.73
C GLY A 26 -8.42 -7.12 1.03
N TYR A 27 -7.50 -6.54 1.80
CA TYR A 27 -6.21 -6.07 1.30
C TYR A 27 -5.06 -6.64 2.13
N THR A 28 -3.91 -6.84 1.50
CA THR A 28 -2.69 -7.34 2.12
C THR A 28 -1.47 -6.64 1.56
N SER A 29 -0.43 -6.46 2.38
CA SER A 29 0.91 -6.10 1.89
C SER A 29 1.80 -7.34 1.69
N ASN A 30 1.35 -8.53 2.11
CA ASN A 30 2.03 -9.79 1.83
C ASN A 30 1.76 -10.22 0.38
N LEU A 31 2.79 -10.14 -0.47
CA LEU A 31 2.68 -10.51 -1.88
C LEU A 31 2.35 -12.00 -2.08
N ASP A 32 2.66 -12.86 -1.11
CA ASP A 32 2.37 -14.30 -1.17
C ASP A 32 0.89 -14.61 -0.93
N GLU A 33 0.14 -13.66 -0.35
CA GLU A 33 -1.30 -13.75 -0.15
C GLU A 33 -2.11 -12.89 -1.14
N ALA A 34 -1.41 -12.11 -1.98
CA ALA A 34 -2.05 -11.24 -2.95
C ALA A 34 -2.71 -12.07 -4.06
N GLU A 35 -3.94 -11.69 -4.43
CA GLU A 35 -4.66 -12.33 -5.51
C GLU A 35 -4.00 -12.00 -6.86
N GLN A 36 -3.84 -13.03 -7.70
CA GLN A 36 -3.29 -12.90 -9.04
C GLN A 36 -4.42 -12.96 -10.06
N PHE A 37 -4.55 -11.89 -10.82
CA PHE A 37 -5.59 -11.70 -11.83
C PHE A 37 -5.04 -11.96 -13.22
N SER A 38 -5.86 -12.49 -14.11
CA SER A 38 -5.56 -12.42 -15.55
C SER A 38 -5.55 -10.98 -16.01
N ARG A 39 -4.89 -10.72 -17.15
CA ARG A 39 -4.89 -9.42 -17.82
C ARG A 39 -6.30 -8.84 -17.97
N GLU A 40 -7.25 -9.64 -18.44
CA GLU A 40 -8.62 -9.22 -18.70
C GLU A 40 -9.34 -8.83 -17.40
N MET A 41 -9.19 -9.63 -16.35
CA MET A 41 -9.79 -9.36 -15.04
C MET A 41 -9.20 -8.10 -14.40
N ALA A 42 -7.87 -7.93 -14.50
CA ALA A 42 -7.18 -6.77 -13.96
C ALA A 42 -7.62 -5.46 -14.64
N VAL A 43 -7.76 -5.47 -15.97
CA VAL A 43 -8.27 -4.32 -16.73
C VAL A 43 -9.74 -4.04 -16.38
N ARG A 44 -10.57 -5.07 -16.31
CA ARG A 44 -11.99 -4.93 -15.95
C ARG A 44 -12.15 -4.32 -14.55
N GLN A 45 -11.35 -4.76 -13.58
CA GLN A 45 -11.41 -4.20 -12.22
C GLN A 45 -10.95 -2.73 -12.20
N TYR A 46 -9.89 -2.38 -12.94
CA TYR A 46 -9.48 -0.99 -13.11
C TYR A 46 -10.58 -0.11 -13.73
N GLU A 47 -11.33 -0.62 -14.72
CA GLU A 47 -12.47 0.10 -15.31
C GLU A 47 -13.61 0.33 -14.31
N CYS A 48 -13.85 -0.64 -13.42
CA CYS A 48 -14.82 -0.50 -12.34
C CYS A 48 -14.34 0.52 -11.29
N ARG A 49 -13.03 0.55 -11.01
CA ARG A 49 -12.43 1.42 -10.01
C ARG A 49 -11.00 1.79 -10.36
N GLU A 50 -10.80 3.03 -10.80
CA GLU A 50 -9.52 3.54 -11.31
C GLU A 50 -8.36 3.54 -10.31
N THR A 51 -8.66 3.38 -9.02
CA THR A 51 -7.67 3.28 -7.95
C THR A 51 -7.15 1.87 -7.73
N ASP A 52 -7.80 0.85 -8.30
CA ASP A 52 -7.30 -0.52 -8.29
C ASP A 52 -6.30 -0.67 -9.45
N LEU A 53 -5.04 -0.32 -9.20
CA LEU A 53 -4.01 -0.27 -10.23
C LEU A 53 -3.48 -1.68 -10.55
N PRO A 54 -3.50 -2.12 -11.81
CA PRO A 54 -2.95 -3.40 -12.21
C PRO A 54 -1.43 -3.33 -12.37
N TRP A 55 -0.73 -4.30 -11.80
CA TRP A 55 0.72 -4.43 -11.80
C TRP A 55 1.14 -5.82 -12.26
N PRO A 56 2.00 -5.97 -13.28
CA PRO A 56 2.52 -7.28 -13.65
C PRO A 56 3.23 -7.95 -12.46
N VAL A 57 2.88 -9.21 -12.15
CA VAL A 57 3.41 -9.95 -11.01
C VAL A 57 4.95 -9.94 -11.01
N ASN A 58 5.56 -10.25 -12.15
CA ASN A 58 7.02 -10.30 -12.28
C ASN A 58 7.70 -8.95 -12.03
N TYR A 59 7.05 -7.84 -12.42
CA TYR A 59 7.59 -6.50 -12.16
C TYR A 59 7.60 -6.19 -10.66
N VAL A 60 6.51 -6.49 -9.96
CA VAL A 60 6.40 -6.24 -8.51
C VAL A 60 7.37 -7.13 -7.74
N ARG A 61 7.41 -8.43 -8.07
CA ARG A 61 8.28 -9.41 -7.41
C ARG A 61 9.77 -9.09 -7.59
N ALA A 62 10.18 -8.50 -8.71
CA ALA A 62 11.55 -8.07 -8.93
C ALA A 62 11.98 -6.88 -8.03
N LEU A 63 11.02 -6.18 -7.42
CA LEU A 63 11.26 -5.05 -6.51
C LEU A 63 10.96 -5.42 -5.05
N ALA A 64 10.65 -6.69 -4.79
CA ALA A 64 10.22 -7.15 -3.50
C ALA A 64 11.34 -7.10 -2.45
N GLU A 65 10.92 -6.90 -1.21
CA GLU A 65 11.72 -6.92 0.00
C GLU A 65 11.14 -7.93 0.99
N VAL A 66 11.86 -8.13 2.08
CA VAL A 66 11.42 -9.01 3.16
C VAL A 66 10.97 -8.15 4.34
N GLY A 67 9.68 -8.20 4.66
CA GLY A 67 9.06 -7.52 5.80
C GLY A 67 8.76 -8.50 6.93
N VAL A 68 8.56 -7.96 8.14
CA VAL A 68 8.16 -8.73 9.32
C VAL A 68 7.16 -7.89 10.09
N ASP A 69 5.91 -8.34 10.10
CA ASP A 69 4.80 -7.59 10.68
C ASP A 69 4.76 -7.84 12.19
N HIS A 70 4.90 -6.75 12.96
CA HIS A 70 4.97 -6.81 14.41
C HIS A 70 3.66 -7.35 15.05
N GLN A 71 2.54 -7.38 14.31
CA GLN A 71 1.25 -7.89 14.79
C GLN A 71 1.19 -9.42 14.85
N TYR A 72 2.12 -10.12 14.21
CA TYR A 72 2.15 -11.60 14.12
C TYR A 72 3.37 -12.23 14.80
N ILE A 73 4.07 -11.45 15.63
CA ILE A 73 5.16 -11.92 16.46
C ILE A 73 4.85 -11.59 17.92
N ASP A 74 5.15 -12.52 18.81
CA ASP A 74 5.11 -12.33 20.25
C ASP A 74 6.31 -13.00 20.95
N ASP A 75 6.59 -12.54 22.16
CA ASP A 75 7.73 -12.98 22.97
C ASP A 75 7.59 -14.42 23.48
N ALA A 76 6.36 -14.88 23.73
CA ALA A 76 6.13 -16.22 24.29
C ALA A 76 6.43 -17.30 23.24
N ASP A 77 5.96 -17.09 22.01
CA ASP A 77 6.27 -17.94 20.86
C ASP A 77 7.77 -17.88 20.51
N ALA A 78 8.40 -16.69 20.62
CA ALA A 78 9.83 -16.53 20.37
C ALA A 78 10.68 -17.32 21.38
N GLN A 79 10.33 -17.31 22.66
CA GLN A 79 11.03 -18.07 23.70
C GLN A 79 10.98 -19.58 23.48
N ALA A 80 9.89 -20.11 22.89
CA ALA A 80 9.81 -21.51 22.52
C ALA A 80 10.77 -21.87 21.37
N PHE A 81 11.13 -20.90 20.51
CA PHE A 81 12.12 -21.07 19.42
C PHE A 81 13.58 -20.95 19.89
N ASP A 82 13.82 -20.30 21.02
CA ASP A 82 15.15 -19.92 21.53
C ASP A 82 16.08 -21.13 21.78
N GLN A 83 15.54 -22.32 22.05
CA GLN A 83 16.36 -23.52 22.32
C GLN A 83 17.13 -24.08 21.10
N ALA A 84 16.83 -23.62 19.88
CA ALA A 84 17.36 -24.21 18.65
C ALA A 84 18.12 -23.23 17.74
N ASP A 85 18.34 -22.00 18.19
CA ASP A 85 18.90 -20.92 17.38
C ASP A 85 20.16 -20.33 18.01
N ASP A 86 21.22 -20.21 17.22
CA ASP A 86 22.49 -19.62 17.63
C ASP A 86 22.61 -18.14 17.22
N GLN A 87 21.66 -17.63 16.43
CA GLN A 87 21.66 -16.28 15.91
C GLN A 87 20.42 -15.48 16.27
N ILE A 88 20.60 -14.17 16.40
CA ILE A 88 19.55 -13.22 16.73
C ILE A 88 19.53 -12.05 15.75
N TYR A 89 18.33 -11.51 15.56
CA TYR A 89 18.10 -10.19 15.00
C TYR A 89 17.88 -9.16 16.11
N LEU A 90 18.33 -7.94 15.87
CA LEU A 90 18.10 -6.80 16.75
C LEU A 90 17.16 -5.81 16.07
N ALA A 91 16.15 -5.33 16.80
CA ALA A 91 15.20 -4.33 16.34
C ALA A 91 15.10 -3.16 17.33
N TYR A 92 14.72 -1.98 16.82
CA TYR A 92 14.38 -0.85 17.68
C TYR A 92 13.02 -1.05 18.33
N GLU A 93 12.93 -0.81 19.63
CA GLU A 93 11.63 -0.79 20.30
C GLU A 93 10.76 0.34 19.75
N ARG A 94 9.50 0.01 19.39
CA ARG A 94 8.46 0.96 18.96
C ARG A 94 8.81 1.80 17.72
N MET A 95 9.71 1.31 16.87
CA MET A 95 10.01 1.94 15.58
C MET A 95 9.56 1.02 14.44
N TRP A 96 8.57 1.49 13.67
CA TRP A 96 7.92 0.69 12.63
C TRP A 96 7.75 1.48 11.33
N ASP A 97 7.81 0.75 10.21
CA ASP A 97 7.38 1.22 8.90
C ASP A 97 5.98 0.66 8.63
N GLY A 98 4.97 1.41 9.05
CA GLY A 98 3.60 0.89 9.14
C GLY A 98 3.55 -0.21 10.19
N ASN A 99 3.41 -1.46 9.74
CA ASN A 99 3.40 -2.64 10.60
C ASN A 99 4.77 -3.33 10.69
N ASP A 100 5.73 -3.00 9.83
CA ASP A 100 6.98 -3.75 9.77
C ASP A 100 8.03 -3.22 10.74
N LEU A 101 8.74 -4.14 11.40
CA LEU A 101 9.86 -3.80 12.28
C LEU A 101 11.02 -3.13 11.52
N TYR A 102 11.71 -2.21 12.21
CA TYR A 102 13.03 -1.72 11.81
C TYR A 102 14.13 -2.54 12.46
N TRP A 103 14.98 -3.12 11.61
CA TRP A 103 16.11 -3.97 11.99
C TRP A 103 17.40 -3.17 12.04
N ILE A 104 18.25 -3.49 13.02
CA ILE A 104 19.62 -2.96 13.07
C ILE A 104 20.45 -3.66 12.01
N GLN A 105 21.27 -2.89 11.29
CA GLN A 105 22.22 -3.39 10.31
C GLN A 105 23.61 -3.56 10.96
N SER A 106 24.45 -4.45 10.46
CA SER A 106 25.79 -4.69 11.02
C SER A 106 26.68 -3.45 11.05
N HIS A 107 26.41 -2.44 10.21
CA HIS A 107 27.15 -1.17 10.15
C HIS A 107 26.46 -0.02 10.92
N GLY A 108 25.46 -0.32 11.75
CA GLY A 108 24.90 0.63 12.73
C GLY A 108 23.76 1.53 12.25
N SER A 109 23.30 1.41 11.00
CA SER A 109 22.03 2.01 10.56
C SER A 109 20.87 1.02 10.73
N SER A 110 19.69 1.38 10.23
CA SER A 110 18.50 0.52 10.28
C SER A 110 17.72 0.49 8.98
N SER A 111 16.99 -0.61 8.78
CA SER A 111 16.16 -0.84 7.60
C SER A 111 14.93 -1.65 7.97
N SER A 112 13.80 -1.40 7.30
CA SER A 112 12.60 -2.23 7.40
C SER A 112 12.65 -3.45 6.45
N ASN A 113 13.72 -3.59 5.67
CA ASN A 113 14.01 -4.77 4.86
C ASN A 113 14.86 -5.75 5.67
N LEU A 114 14.27 -6.87 6.10
CA LEU A 114 14.95 -7.90 6.89
C LEU A 114 16.20 -8.46 6.18
N ALA A 115 16.22 -8.48 4.85
CA ALA A 115 17.39 -8.94 4.09
C ALA A 115 18.63 -8.07 4.29
N GLU A 116 18.47 -6.85 4.80
CA GLU A 116 19.55 -5.93 5.13
C GLU A 116 19.92 -5.91 6.62
N ALA A 117 19.20 -6.69 7.44
CA ALA A 117 19.43 -6.78 8.87
C ALA A 117 20.78 -7.45 9.19
N GLY A 118 21.44 -6.96 10.23
CA GLY A 118 22.58 -7.65 10.82
C GLY A 118 22.11 -8.87 11.63
N THR A 119 23.01 -9.83 11.82
CA THR A 119 22.80 -10.99 12.68
C THR A 119 23.91 -11.05 13.71
N TRP A 120 23.56 -11.40 14.95
CA TRP A 120 24.50 -11.51 16.06
C TRP A 120 24.40 -12.90 16.71
N PRO A 121 25.45 -13.35 17.41
CA PRO A 121 25.37 -14.54 18.25
C PRO A 121 24.33 -14.37 19.37
N ALA A 122 23.60 -15.44 19.69
CA ALA A 122 22.64 -15.44 20.80
C ALA A 122 23.27 -15.11 22.16
N THR A 123 24.59 -15.33 22.32
CA THR A 123 25.34 -14.95 23.53
C THR A 123 25.37 -13.44 23.79
N GLU A 124 25.14 -12.61 22.76
CA GLU A 124 25.10 -11.15 22.89
C GLU A 124 23.71 -10.60 23.25
N ALA A 125 22.71 -11.48 23.39
CA ALA A 125 21.32 -11.09 23.60
C ALA A 125 21.10 -10.27 24.89
N GLU A 126 21.74 -10.63 26.00
CA GLU A 126 21.61 -9.90 27.26
C GLU A 126 22.19 -8.48 27.16
N GLU A 127 23.36 -8.33 26.53
CA GLU A 127 23.98 -7.03 26.32
C GLU A 127 23.15 -6.15 25.38
N ALA A 128 22.60 -6.73 24.31
CA ALA A 128 21.72 -6.02 23.40
C ALA A 128 20.44 -5.53 24.09
N ARG A 129 19.81 -6.35 24.95
CA ARG A 129 18.66 -5.93 25.77
C ARG A 129 19.04 -4.82 26.74
N ALA A 130 20.21 -4.88 27.36
CA ALA A 130 20.70 -3.82 28.25
C ALA A 130 20.92 -2.48 27.52
N LYS A 131 21.21 -2.51 26.21
CA LYS A 131 21.28 -1.32 25.34
C LYS A 131 19.90 -0.83 24.86
N GLY A 132 18.81 -1.52 25.22
CA GLY A 132 17.45 -1.14 24.86
C GLY A 132 16.96 -1.68 23.51
N TYR A 133 17.62 -2.69 22.94
CA TYR A 133 17.15 -3.35 21.72
C TYR A 133 16.15 -4.46 22.03
N GLN A 134 15.19 -4.64 21.11
CA GLN A 134 14.43 -5.87 21.04
C GLN A 134 15.28 -6.95 20.39
N VAL A 135 15.29 -8.14 21.01
CA VAL A 135 16.09 -9.28 20.56
C VAL A 135 15.17 -10.40 20.14
N TRP A 136 15.35 -10.87 18.91
CA TRP A 136 14.51 -11.89 18.31
C TRP A 136 15.36 -13.06 17.78
N PRO A 137 15.02 -14.33 18.07
CA PRO A 137 15.68 -15.47 17.46
C PRO A 137 15.55 -15.40 15.93
N LYS A 138 16.66 -15.62 15.21
CA LYS A 138 16.72 -15.48 13.75
C LYS A 138 15.71 -16.38 13.03
N ARG A 139 15.70 -17.67 13.35
CA ARG A 139 14.82 -18.70 12.79
C ARG A 139 13.36 -18.40 13.04
N TYR A 140 13.04 -17.85 14.21
CA TYR A 140 11.68 -17.43 14.55
C TYR A 140 11.18 -16.34 13.60
N ILE A 141 12.02 -15.32 13.37
CA ILE A 141 11.72 -14.21 12.47
C ILE A 141 11.71 -14.65 11.01
N ASP A 142 12.68 -15.43 10.57
CA ASP A 142 12.74 -15.94 9.19
C ASP A 142 11.45 -16.69 8.84
N ALA A 143 10.94 -17.52 9.76
CA ALA A 143 9.71 -18.30 9.58
C ALA A 143 8.43 -17.45 9.53
N ARG A 144 8.47 -16.21 10.03
CA ARG A 144 7.34 -15.25 10.05
C ARG A 144 7.56 -14.05 9.13
N SER A 145 8.64 -14.07 8.37
CA SER A 145 8.93 -13.08 7.36
C SER A 145 8.00 -13.24 6.16
N ARG A 146 7.77 -12.14 5.44
CA ARG A 146 6.84 -12.10 4.31
C ARG A 146 7.38 -11.24 3.18
N THR A 147 6.99 -11.58 1.96
CA THR A 147 7.38 -10.80 0.80
C THR A 147 6.53 -9.54 0.70
N VAL A 148 7.17 -8.36 0.61
CA VAL A 148 6.50 -7.05 0.54
C VAL A 148 7.11 -6.19 -0.55
N VAL A 149 6.51 -5.03 -0.85
CA VAL A 149 7.10 -4.04 -1.76
C VAL A 149 6.79 -2.63 -1.28
N GLN A 150 7.78 -1.74 -1.38
CA GLN A 150 7.58 -0.32 -1.07
C GLN A 150 6.87 0.37 -2.22
N SER A 151 5.82 1.15 -1.91
CA SER A 151 5.04 1.88 -2.91
C SER A 151 5.88 2.90 -3.68
N CYS A 152 6.91 3.48 -3.05
CA CYS A 152 7.80 4.45 -3.68
C CYS A 152 8.71 3.85 -4.76
N LYS A 153 8.95 2.53 -4.73
CA LYS A 153 9.73 1.81 -5.75
C LYS A 153 8.91 1.47 -6.99
N LEU A 154 7.58 1.56 -6.92
CA LEU A 154 6.68 1.17 -7.99
C LEU A 154 6.48 2.32 -8.99
N ASP A 155 6.88 2.10 -10.26
CA ASP A 155 6.58 2.99 -11.38
C ASP A 155 5.54 2.33 -12.30
N HIS A 156 4.29 2.79 -12.18
CA HIS A 156 3.16 2.21 -12.91
C HIS A 156 3.32 2.31 -14.42
N LYS A 157 3.84 3.44 -14.92
CA LYS A 157 4.04 3.63 -16.36
C LYS A 157 5.13 2.70 -16.89
N LYS A 158 6.20 2.49 -16.14
CA LYS A 158 7.26 1.53 -16.50
C LYS A 158 6.73 0.10 -16.50
N ALA A 159 5.97 -0.27 -15.47
CA ALA A 159 5.38 -1.60 -15.33
C ALA A 159 4.43 -1.95 -16.48
N LEU A 160 3.50 -1.05 -16.83
CA LEU A 160 2.57 -1.29 -17.94
C LEU A 160 3.29 -1.37 -19.30
N ARG A 161 4.33 -0.55 -19.51
CA ARG A 161 5.14 -0.59 -20.72
C ARG A 161 5.90 -1.90 -20.89
N SER A 162 6.39 -2.52 -19.82
CA SER A 162 7.16 -3.77 -19.90
C SER A 162 6.33 -4.95 -20.40
N VAL A 163 5.00 -4.88 -20.29
CA VAL A 163 4.06 -5.90 -20.78
C VAL A 163 3.16 -5.41 -21.93
N GLY A 164 3.43 -4.21 -22.45
CA GLY A 164 2.63 -3.62 -23.54
C GLY A 164 1.16 -3.36 -23.18
N LEU A 165 0.82 -3.21 -21.90
CA LEU A 165 -0.56 -2.96 -21.47
C LEU A 165 -0.89 -1.46 -21.55
N LYS A 166 -2.01 -1.12 -22.20
CA LYS A 166 -2.57 0.24 -22.22
C LYS A 166 -3.90 0.21 -21.49
N LEU A 167 -3.99 0.95 -20.39
CA LEU A 167 -5.25 1.05 -19.64
C LEU A 167 -6.25 1.96 -20.36
N PRO A 168 -7.55 1.62 -20.30
CA PRO A 168 -8.60 2.42 -20.90
C PRO A 168 -8.73 3.79 -20.20
N LYS A 169 -9.12 4.81 -20.96
CA LYS A 169 -9.45 6.12 -20.37
C LYS A 169 -10.83 6.05 -19.72
N ILE A 170 -10.88 6.20 -18.41
CA ILE A 170 -12.13 6.15 -17.66
C ILE A 170 -12.91 7.44 -17.88
N LYS A 171 -14.11 7.31 -18.45
CA LYS A 171 -15.01 8.45 -18.73
C LYS A 171 -15.75 8.82 -17.45
N ARG A 172 -15.24 9.80 -16.71
CA ARG A 172 -15.96 10.36 -15.56
C ARG A 172 -17.22 11.07 -16.03
N GLN A 173 -18.39 10.66 -15.53
CA GLN A 173 -19.61 11.45 -15.71
C GLN A 173 -19.39 12.80 -15.02
N ARG A 174 -19.35 13.87 -15.81
CA ARG A 174 -19.35 15.23 -15.27
C ARG A 174 -20.67 15.41 -14.53
N ILE A 175 -20.61 15.65 -13.22
CA ILE A 175 -21.75 16.12 -12.45
C ILE A 175 -22.25 17.39 -13.17
N ARG A 176 -23.44 17.31 -13.74
CA ARG A 176 -24.08 18.48 -14.33
C ARG A 176 -24.41 19.39 -13.17
N ARG A 177 -23.72 20.54 -13.08
CA ARG A 177 -24.13 21.59 -12.14
C ARG A 177 -25.56 21.96 -12.48
N HIS A 178 -26.44 21.96 -11.48
CA HIS A 178 -27.78 22.51 -11.65
C HIS A 178 -27.63 23.96 -12.07
N VAL A 179 -28.15 24.29 -13.24
CA VAL A 179 -28.15 25.67 -13.74
C VAL A 179 -29.54 26.22 -13.48
N THR A 180 -29.61 27.27 -12.67
CA THR A 180 -30.87 27.94 -12.39
C THR A 180 -31.20 28.89 -13.53
N HIS A 181 -32.46 28.94 -13.93
CA HIS A 181 -32.94 29.85 -14.96
C HIS A 181 -33.79 30.94 -14.31
N CYS A 182 -33.75 32.14 -14.88
CA CYS A 182 -34.71 33.18 -14.55
C CYS A 182 -36.12 32.73 -14.95
N HIS A 183 -37.08 32.81 -14.03
CA HIS A 183 -38.45 32.37 -14.30
C HIS A 183 -39.19 33.26 -15.31
N GLY A 184 -38.75 34.51 -15.49
CA GLY A 184 -39.36 35.45 -16.44
C GLY A 184 -38.85 35.28 -17.87
N CYS A 185 -37.53 35.23 -18.08
CA CYS A 185 -36.93 35.23 -19.43
C CYS A 185 -36.12 33.97 -19.79
N GLY A 186 -36.04 32.98 -18.89
CA GLY A 186 -35.33 31.72 -19.13
C GLY A 186 -33.80 31.82 -19.14
N ARG A 187 -33.23 33.02 -18.99
CA ARG A 187 -31.77 33.23 -18.94
C ARG A 187 -31.14 32.46 -17.79
N PHE A 188 -30.01 31.82 -18.04
CA PHE A 188 -29.21 31.18 -17.00
C PHE A 188 -28.69 32.20 -15.97
N LEU A 189 -28.91 31.91 -14.69
CA LEU A 189 -28.45 32.67 -13.55
C LEU A 189 -27.24 31.97 -12.91
N SER A 190 -26.22 32.74 -12.55
CA SER A 190 -25.15 32.27 -11.66
C SER A 190 -25.68 32.14 -10.22
N GLU A 191 -24.98 31.38 -9.36
CA GLU A 191 -25.35 31.18 -7.95
C GLU A 191 -25.62 32.49 -7.20
N ARG A 192 -24.87 33.56 -7.50
CA ARG A 192 -25.07 34.90 -6.88
C ARG A 192 -26.30 35.64 -7.37
N GLN A 193 -26.85 35.26 -8.52
CA GLN A 193 -27.99 35.90 -9.17
C GLN A 193 -29.32 35.17 -8.89
N VAL A 194 -29.27 33.96 -8.35
CA VAL A 194 -30.45 33.10 -8.14
C VAL A 194 -31.51 33.78 -7.27
N TYR A 195 -31.10 34.54 -6.26
CA TYR A 195 -32.03 35.19 -5.31
C TYR A 195 -32.21 36.69 -5.55
N GLY A 196 -31.80 37.18 -6.72
CA GLY A 196 -31.87 38.60 -7.07
C GLY A 196 -32.67 38.86 -8.34
N ASP A 197 -32.72 40.14 -8.70
CA ASP A 197 -33.37 40.57 -9.93
C ASP A 197 -32.56 40.15 -11.15
N CYS A 198 -33.27 39.65 -12.16
CA CYS A 198 -32.63 39.22 -13.38
C CYS A 198 -31.97 40.42 -14.06
N PRO A 199 -30.66 40.39 -14.36
CA PRO A 199 -29.99 41.51 -15.03
C PRO A 199 -30.47 41.73 -16.47
N ASN A 200 -31.25 40.80 -17.03
CA ASN A 200 -31.78 40.88 -18.39
C ASN A 200 -33.21 41.43 -18.44
N CYS A 201 -34.11 40.92 -17.59
CA CYS A 201 -35.54 41.27 -17.65
C CYS A 201 -36.05 41.96 -16.39
N GLY A 202 -35.21 42.17 -15.37
CA GLY A 202 -35.58 42.79 -14.09
C GLY A 202 -36.44 41.92 -13.18
N VAL A 203 -36.91 40.75 -13.63
CA VAL A 203 -37.76 39.87 -12.83
C VAL A 203 -36.98 39.30 -11.64
N SER A 204 -37.52 39.47 -10.43
CA SER A 204 -36.95 38.94 -9.18
C SER A 204 -37.03 37.43 -9.13
N ASN A 205 -35.97 36.73 -8.74
CA ASN A 205 -35.95 35.27 -8.63
C ASN A 205 -35.89 34.77 -7.17
N ALA A 206 -36.09 35.68 -6.22
CA ALA A 206 -36.30 35.34 -4.83
C ALA A 206 -37.59 34.51 -4.65
N PRO A 207 -37.63 33.55 -3.72
CA PRO A 207 -38.81 32.73 -3.43
C PRO A 207 -39.97 33.54 -2.81
#